data_AF-A0A0F5FN01-F1
#
_entry.id   AF-A0A0F5FN01-F1
#
_cell.length_a   1.000
_cell.length_b   1.000
_cell.length_c   1.000
_cell.angle_alpha   90.00
_cell.angle_beta   90.00
_cell.angle_gamma   90.00
#
_symmetry.space_group_name_H-M   'P 1'
#
loop_
_entity.id
_entity.type
_entity.pdbx_description
1 polymer ?
#
loop_
_entity_poly.entity_id
_entity_poly.type
_entity_poly.pdbx_seq_one_letter_code
_entity_poly.pdbx_strand_id
1 'polypeptide(L)'
;MERLSRSRDADLARRELVQARGRGAQSNRSGRFEPHQRDSFDDGWGSVEPMPLFETVEHMERAKSIITSNDSPDIGFERSINAYRGCEHGCSYCFARPSHAFLGHSAGIDFERDIYVKTNAVEALKSEFAARNYRPKPIAMGTNTDPYQPAERKHKLTRGILEVMLETRHPVMITTKSALIARDLDILTELAGLGLVKVAMSVTSMDHKLSRKMEPRASSPARRLEAIRLLSEAGIPTAIFASPMIPAINDMELERILDAGKAQGAISAQMILLRLPGEVRDVFREWLLRHFPDRVRHVLSLVRDTRGGKDYDSRWGTRMTGEGPYATLLRQRFEKARDRYGLEAKLAGLRTDLFEAPKLESKQMSLF
;
A
#
# COMPACT_ATOMS: atom_id res chain seq x y z
N MET A 1 22.00 -22.32 -2.30
CA MET A 1 22.69 -21.63 -1.19
C MET A 1 24.18 -21.43 -1.47
N GLU A 2 24.95 -22.46 -1.78
CA GLU A 2 26.41 -22.35 -2.00
C GLU A 2 26.84 -21.42 -3.16
N ARG A 3 26.02 -21.32 -4.22
CA ARG A 3 26.25 -20.33 -5.27
C ARG A 3 26.02 -18.89 -4.76
N LEU A 4 24.98 -18.66 -3.96
CA LEU A 4 24.66 -17.34 -3.41
C LEU A 4 25.70 -16.87 -2.39
N SER A 5 26.29 -17.77 -1.60
CA SER A 5 27.33 -17.45 -0.62
C SER A 5 28.65 -16.93 -1.22
N ARG A 6 28.85 -17.08 -2.53
CA ARG A 6 29.99 -16.54 -3.29
C ARG A 6 29.63 -15.30 -4.11
N SER A 7 28.47 -14.69 -3.86
CA SER A 7 27.97 -13.52 -4.60
C SER A 7 27.83 -12.28 -3.72
N ARG A 8 27.46 -11.13 -4.31
CA ARG A 8 27.10 -9.91 -3.55
C ARG A 8 25.91 -10.11 -2.60
N ASP A 9 25.22 -11.24 -2.73
CA ASP A 9 24.07 -11.63 -1.92
C ASP A 9 24.40 -12.68 -0.85
N ALA A 10 25.69 -12.90 -0.57
CA ALA A 10 26.17 -13.88 0.40
C ALA A 10 25.71 -13.59 1.83
N ASP A 11 25.49 -12.31 2.15
CA ASP A 11 24.99 -11.87 3.45
C ASP A 11 23.60 -12.44 3.74
N LEU A 12 22.71 -12.50 2.73
CA LEU A 12 21.36 -13.04 2.87
C LEU A 12 21.34 -14.50 3.30
N ALA A 13 22.30 -15.29 2.81
CA ALA A 13 22.37 -16.73 3.09
C ALA A 13 22.74 -17.02 4.55
N ARG A 14 23.25 -16.02 5.28
CA ARG A 14 23.68 -16.14 6.69
C ARG A 14 22.69 -15.51 7.67
N ARG A 15 21.63 -14.85 7.18
CA ARG A 15 20.65 -14.17 8.05
C ARG A 15 19.72 -15.19 8.68
N GLU A 16 19.50 -15.05 9.98
CA GLU A 16 18.46 -15.79 10.68
C GLU A 16 17.08 -15.26 10.25
N LEU A 17 16.23 -16.17 9.77
CA LEU A 17 14.90 -15.83 9.32
C LEU A 17 13.88 -16.16 10.41
N VAL A 18 13.05 -15.19 10.73
CA VAL A 18 11.94 -15.34 11.67
C VAL A 18 10.88 -16.27 11.04
N GLN A 19 10.40 -17.23 11.82
CA GLN A 19 9.27 -18.08 11.42
C GLN A 19 7.94 -17.37 11.70
N ALA A 20 7.65 -16.32 10.95
CA ALA A 20 6.42 -15.55 11.10
C ALA A 20 5.34 -16.04 10.12
N ARG A 21 4.43 -16.90 10.57
CA ARG A 21 3.26 -17.29 9.75
C ARG A 21 2.37 -16.08 9.51
N GLY A 22 1.91 -15.90 8.27
CA GLY A 22 1.02 -14.79 7.89
C GLY A 22 1.70 -13.42 7.91
N ARG A 23 3.01 -13.38 7.65
CA ARG A 23 3.87 -12.20 7.64
C ARG A 23 4.74 -12.20 6.37
N GLY A 24 4.99 -11.03 5.80
CA GLY A 24 5.73 -10.91 4.54
C GLY A 24 7.20 -10.62 4.73
N ALA A 25 7.57 -9.96 5.84
CA ALA A 25 8.97 -9.82 6.21
C ALA A 25 9.52 -11.14 6.78
N GLN A 26 10.81 -11.37 6.56
CA GLN A 26 11.49 -12.59 7.00
C GLN A 26 12.46 -12.34 8.16
N SER A 27 12.70 -11.08 8.52
CA SER A 27 13.59 -10.68 9.60
C SER A 27 13.03 -9.45 10.32
N ASN A 28 13.60 -9.14 11.48
CA ASN A 28 13.23 -7.95 12.26
C ASN A 28 14.46 -7.11 12.65
N ARG A 29 15.27 -6.76 11.66
CA ARG A 29 16.50 -5.97 11.90
C ARG A 29 16.18 -4.58 12.44
N SER A 30 17.00 -4.12 13.37
CA SER A 30 16.88 -2.78 13.97
C SER A 30 16.74 -1.67 12.91
N GLY A 31 15.88 -0.70 13.22
CA GLY A 31 15.61 0.42 12.32
C GLY A 31 16.85 1.28 12.07
N ARG A 32 16.90 1.93 10.90
CA ARG A 32 18.04 2.74 10.45
C ARG A 32 18.45 3.87 11.42
N PHE A 33 17.55 4.34 12.26
CA PHE A 33 17.80 5.45 13.19
C PHE A 33 18.11 4.99 14.62
N GLU A 34 18.16 3.68 14.86
CA GLU A 34 18.46 3.13 16.17
C GLU A 34 19.96 3.19 16.47
N PRO A 35 20.37 3.58 17.70
CA PRO A 35 21.77 3.65 18.10
C PRO A 35 22.41 2.26 18.27
N HIS A 36 21.59 1.22 18.44
CA HIS A 36 22.04 -0.14 18.71
C HIS A 36 21.33 -1.14 17.79
N GLN A 37 22.07 -2.10 17.25
CA GLN A 37 21.52 -3.27 16.58
C GLN A 37 21.34 -4.40 17.60
N ARG A 38 20.20 -5.09 17.54
CA ARG A 38 19.96 -6.31 18.30
C ARG A 38 19.90 -7.49 17.35
N ASP A 39 20.73 -8.49 17.59
CA ASP A 39 20.74 -9.75 16.84
C ASP A 39 20.45 -10.89 17.82
N SER A 40 19.49 -11.75 17.45
CA SER A 40 19.27 -13.02 18.15
C SER A 40 20.31 -14.02 17.69
N PHE A 41 20.81 -14.84 18.60
CA PHE A 41 21.67 -15.98 18.30
C PHE A 41 21.41 -17.09 19.31
N ASP A 42 21.61 -18.33 18.88
CA ASP A 42 21.57 -19.49 19.78
C ASP A 42 22.79 -19.42 20.71
N ASP A 43 22.54 -19.27 22.00
CA ASP A 43 23.56 -19.23 23.04
C ASP A 43 24.07 -20.63 23.44
N GLY A 44 23.51 -21.69 22.84
CA GLY A 44 23.88 -23.08 23.06
C GLY A 44 23.21 -23.74 24.26
N TRP A 45 22.29 -23.05 24.96
CA TRP A 45 21.65 -23.54 26.19
C TRP A 45 20.32 -24.30 25.95
N GLY A 46 19.93 -24.52 24.69
CA GLY A 46 19.01 -25.60 24.32
C GLY A 46 17.54 -25.43 24.72
N SER A 47 17.10 -24.26 25.17
CA SER A 47 15.68 -23.97 25.42
C SER A 47 15.16 -22.95 24.42
N VAL A 48 14.86 -23.40 23.19
CA VAL A 48 14.01 -22.61 22.30
C VAL A 48 12.58 -22.86 22.75
N GLU A 49 12.13 -22.12 23.77
CA GLU A 49 10.69 -22.01 24.02
C GLU A 49 10.03 -21.69 22.67
N PRO A 50 8.96 -22.41 22.28
CA PRO A 50 8.31 -22.15 21.01
C PRO A 50 7.88 -20.68 21.00
N MET A 51 8.47 -19.90 20.07
CA MET A 51 8.16 -18.49 19.96
C MET A 51 6.64 -18.33 19.86
N PRO A 52 6.02 -17.48 20.69
CA PRO A 52 4.58 -17.25 20.61
C PRO A 52 4.24 -16.80 19.19
N LEU A 53 3.04 -17.18 18.74
CA LEU A 53 2.53 -16.73 17.45
C LEU A 53 2.61 -15.20 17.41
N PHE A 54 3.18 -14.65 16.33
CA PHE A 54 3.27 -13.20 16.15
C PHE A 54 1.87 -12.58 16.16
N GLU A 55 1.49 -12.01 17.30
CA GLU A 55 0.28 -11.23 17.47
C GLU A 55 0.51 -9.80 16.96
N THR A 56 -0.52 -9.24 16.32
CA THR A 56 -0.50 -7.82 15.91
C THR A 56 -0.77 -6.98 17.14
N VAL A 57 0.10 -6.01 17.43
CA VAL A 57 -0.02 -5.10 18.57
C VAL A 57 -0.58 -3.78 18.06
N GLU A 58 -1.71 -3.35 18.60
CA GLU A 58 -2.31 -2.05 18.28
C GLU A 58 -1.88 -1.01 19.31
N HIS A 59 -1.22 0.06 18.85
CA HIS A 59 -0.81 1.19 19.66
C HIS A 59 -1.78 2.36 19.44
N MET A 60 -2.48 2.80 20.48
CA MET A 60 -3.41 3.93 20.36
C MET A 60 -2.63 5.25 20.40
N GLU A 61 -2.78 6.08 19.38
CA GLU A 61 -2.19 7.43 19.34
C GLU A 61 -3.25 8.49 19.04
N ARG A 62 -2.99 9.73 19.47
CA ARG A 62 -3.75 10.91 19.03
C ARG A 62 -2.89 11.73 18.08
N ALA A 63 -3.41 11.99 16.88
CA ALA A 63 -2.76 12.78 15.87
C ALA A 63 -2.95 14.29 16.12
N LYS A 64 -1.88 15.07 15.96
CA LYS A 64 -1.95 16.55 15.95
C LYS A 64 -2.59 17.06 14.66
N SER A 65 -2.28 16.42 13.54
CA SER A 65 -2.92 16.61 12.23
C SER A 65 -3.07 15.27 11.52
N ILE A 66 -4.09 15.15 10.68
CA ILE A 66 -4.41 13.96 9.91
C ILE A 66 -4.11 14.14 8.41
N ILE A 67 -4.19 15.37 7.89
CA ILE A 67 -3.85 15.65 6.49
C ILE A 67 -2.34 15.86 6.36
N THR A 68 -1.72 15.12 5.45
CA THR A 68 -0.30 15.25 5.09
C THR A 68 -0.17 15.71 3.65
N SER A 69 0.73 16.64 3.37
CA SER A 69 1.05 17.11 2.02
C SER A 69 2.34 16.50 1.47
N ASN A 70 2.48 16.51 0.14
CA ASN A 70 3.69 16.17 -0.59
C ASN A 70 3.79 17.02 -1.87
N ASP A 71 4.99 17.13 -2.42
CA ASP A 71 5.34 17.93 -3.60
C ASP A 71 5.82 17.05 -4.77
N SER A 72 5.53 15.75 -4.73
CA SER A 72 6.12 14.81 -5.67
C SER A 72 5.47 14.90 -7.05
N PRO A 73 6.25 15.06 -8.14
CA PRO A 73 5.71 15.15 -9.49
C PRO A 73 5.22 13.81 -10.06
N ASP A 74 5.54 12.69 -9.39
CA ASP A 74 5.22 11.33 -9.88
C ASP A 74 3.86 10.82 -9.44
N ILE A 75 3.17 11.53 -8.53
CA ILE A 75 1.88 11.10 -7.98
C ILE A 75 0.82 12.14 -8.25
N GLY A 76 -0.37 11.69 -8.63
CA GLY A 76 -1.49 12.55 -9.01
C GLY A 76 -2.23 13.19 -7.83
N PHE A 77 -1.58 13.37 -6.68
CA PHE A 77 -2.19 13.95 -5.49
C PHE A 77 -1.18 14.71 -4.63
N GLU A 78 -1.63 15.81 -4.04
CA GLU A 78 -0.84 16.64 -3.11
C GLU A 78 -1.09 16.25 -1.66
N ARG A 79 -2.33 15.88 -1.32
CA ARG A 79 -2.75 15.61 0.07
C ARG A 79 -3.12 14.15 0.26
N SER A 80 -2.84 13.64 1.46
CA SER A 80 -3.23 12.29 1.85
C SER A 80 -3.63 12.19 3.31
N ILE A 81 -4.41 11.15 3.63
CA ILE A 81 -4.78 10.77 4.99
C ILE A 81 -4.35 9.33 5.22
N ASN A 82 -3.67 9.11 6.34
CA ASN A 82 -3.33 7.79 6.86
C ASN A 82 -3.84 7.71 8.31
N ALA A 83 -4.97 7.03 8.51
CA ALA A 83 -5.57 6.79 9.84
C ALA A 83 -4.75 5.81 10.70
N TYR A 84 -3.87 5.06 10.05
CA TYR A 84 -2.99 4.10 10.69
C TYR A 84 -1.53 4.35 10.32
N ARG A 85 -0.59 3.84 11.12
CA ARG A 85 0.82 3.69 10.74
C ARG A 85 1.20 2.23 10.84
N GLY A 86 1.94 1.73 9.86
CA GLY A 86 2.12 0.29 9.66
C GLY A 86 0.99 -0.29 8.82
N CYS A 87 1.18 -1.50 8.31
CA CYS A 87 0.14 -2.17 7.52
C CYS A 87 0.13 -3.68 7.73
N GLU A 88 -0.96 -4.20 8.28
CA GLU A 88 -1.13 -5.63 8.56
C GLU A 88 -1.16 -6.50 7.30
N HIS A 89 -1.42 -5.93 6.12
CA HIS A 89 -1.32 -6.68 4.86
C HIS A 89 0.04 -7.36 4.69
N GLY A 90 1.09 -6.76 5.25
CA GLY A 90 2.42 -7.34 5.30
C GLY A 90 3.03 -7.59 3.93
N CYS A 91 2.88 -6.68 2.97
CA CYS A 91 3.40 -6.89 1.62
C CYS A 91 4.93 -6.86 1.64
N SER A 92 5.63 -7.91 1.19
CA SER A 92 7.10 -8.00 1.24
C SER A 92 7.82 -6.93 0.39
N TYR A 93 7.12 -6.38 -0.60
CA TYR A 93 7.58 -5.33 -1.51
C TYR A 93 7.12 -3.90 -1.11
N CYS A 94 6.49 -3.73 0.04
CA CYS A 94 5.82 -2.47 0.39
C CYS A 94 6.83 -1.32 0.55
N PHE A 95 6.72 -0.29 -0.31
CA PHE A 95 7.59 0.87 -0.26
C PHE A 95 7.44 1.71 1.02
N ALA A 96 6.36 1.52 1.78
CA ALA A 96 6.05 2.27 3.00
C ALA A 96 6.75 1.72 4.25
N ARG A 97 7.32 0.51 4.19
CA ARG A 97 8.04 -0.11 5.33
C ARG A 97 9.08 0.80 5.99
N PRO A 98 9.91 1.58 5.24
CA PRO A 98 10.88 2.49 5.84
C PRO A 98 10.27 3.58 6.73
N SER A 99 8.96 3.86 6.61
CA SER A 99 8.31 4.86 7.48
C SER A 99 8.25 4.44 8.95
N HIS A 100 8.31 3.14 9.24
CA HIS A 100 8.37 2.63 10.61
C HIS A 100 9.71 2.90 11.29
N ALA A 101 10.79 3.09 10.52
CA ALA A 101 12.08 3.45 11.11
C ALA A 101 12.01 4.78 11.88
N PHE A 102 11.16 5.72 11.46
CA PHE A 102 10.95 7.00 12.17
C PHE A 102 10.23 6.84 13.53
N LEU A 103 9.72 5.65 13.84
CA LEU A 103 9.15 5.28 15.13
C LEU A 103 10.14 4.53 16.03
N GLY A 104 11.36 4.32 15.56
CA GLY A 104 12.34 3.43 16.18
C GLY A 104 12.06 1.94 15.95
N HIS A 105 11.15 1.62 15.01
CA HIS A 105 10.79 0.24 14.68
C HIS A 105 11.55 -0.30 13.48
N SER A 106 11.66 -1.62 13.42
CA SER A 106 12.12 -2.33 12.22
C SER A 106 11.17 -2.13 11.04
N ALA A 107 11.73 -1.98 9.83
CA ALA A 107 10.97 -2.02 8.58
C ALA A 107 10.54 -3.46 8.17
N GLY A 108 11.01 -4.45 8.92
CA GLY A 108 10.69 -5.87 8.78
C GLY A 108 9.36 -6.23 9.43
N ILE A 109 9.38 -7.10 10.44
CA ILE A 109 8.18 -7.61 11.12
C ILE A 109 7.42 -6.50 11.84
N ASP A 110 8.09 -5.57 12.52
CA ASP A 110 7.41 -4.53 13.31
C ASP A 110 6.47 -3.67 12.45
N PHE A 111 6.79 -3.39 11.18
CA PHE A 111 5.90 -2.66 10.25
C PHE A 111 4.51 -3.29 10.08
N GLU A 112 4.43 -4.62 10.10
CA GLU A 112 3.21 -5.39 9.86
C GLU A 112 2.65 -6.02 11.14
N ARG A 113 3.30 -5.76 12.27
CA ARG A 113 2.92 -6.22 13.61
C ARG A 113 2.47 -5.05 14.50
N ASP A 114 3.23 -3.97 14.55
CA ASP A 114 3.01 -2.81 15.42
C ASP A 114 2.25 -1.74 14.66
N ILE A 115 0.92 -1.71 14.87
CA ILE A 115 -0.01 -0.86 14.14
C ILE A 115 -0.44 0.29 15.03
N TYR A 116 -0.10 1.51 14.62
CA TYR A 116 -0.53 2.71 15.34
C TYR A 116 -1.87 3.16 14.82
N VAL A 117 -2.83 3.35 15.72
CA VAL A 117 -4.22 3.71 15.42
C VAL A 117 -4.44 5.15 15.87
N LYS A 118 -4.73 6.05 14.93
CA LYS A 118 -5.03 7.46 15.23
C LYS A 118 -6.49 7.59 15.66
N THR A 119 -6.75 7.39 16.94
CA THR A 119 -8.13 7.29 17.48
C THR A 119 -8.97 8.55 17.28
N ASN A 120 -8.32 9.72 17.15
CA ASN A 120 -8.97 11.00 16.87
C ASN A 120 -8.96 11.40 15.39
N ALA A 121 -8.68 10.49 14.44
CA ALA A 121 -8.54 10.85 13.02
C ALA A 121 -9.78 11.58 12.46
N VAL A 122 -10.98 11.17 12.85
CA VAL A 122 -12.26 11.78 12.43
C VAL A 122 -12.41 13.19 13.04
N GLU A 123 -12.15 13.34 14.35
CA GLU A 123 -12.19 14.63 15.05
C GLU A 123 -11.18 15.63 14.47
N ALA A 124 -9.95 15.16 14.23
CA ALA A 124 -8.88 15.95 13.64
C ALA A 124 -9.25 16.42 12.23
N LEU A 125 -9.83 15.54 11.41
CA LEU A 125 -10.28 15.88 10.06
C LEU A 125 -11.35 16.98 10.08
N LYS A 126 -12.39 16.84 10.91
CA LYS A 126 -13.43 17.87 11.06
C LYS A 126 -12.83 19.21 11.46
N SER A 127 -11.88 19.19 12.39
CA SER A 127 -11.21 20.40 12.90
C SER A 127 -10.37 21.07 11.81
N GLU A 128 -9.65 20.30 10.99
CA GLU A 128 -8.86 20.82 9.88
C GLU A 128 -9.73 21.38 8.74
N PHE A 129 -10.85 20.73 8.41
CA PHE A 129 -11.81 21.23 7.42
C PHE A 129 -12.52 22.51 7.86
N ALA A 130 -12.70 22.73 9.16
CA ALA A 130 -13.29 23.94 9.72
C ALA A 130 -12.36 25.17 9.69
N ALA A 131 -11.08 25.01 9.34
CA ALA A 131 -10.14 26.13 9.31
C ALA A 131 -10.58 27.21 8.30
N ARG A 132 -10.55 28.49 8.70
CA ARG A 132 -11.07 29.63 7.90
C ARG A 132 -10.44 29.74 6.50
N ASN A 133 -9.19 29.32 6.36
CA ASN A 133 -8.42 29.35 5.12
C ASN A 133 -8.32 27.99 4.42
N TYR A 134 -9.10 26.99 4.86
CA TYR A 134 -9.11 25.69 4.21
C TYR A 134 -9.57 25.83 2.75
N ARG A 135 -8.89 25.11 1.85
CA ARG A 135 -9.24 25.02 0.44
C ARG A 135 -9.29 23.54 0.06
N PRO A 136 -10.42 23.04 -0.46
CA PRO A 136 -10.56 21.63 -0.81
C PRO A 136 -9.59 21.27 -1.94
N LYS A 137 -8.93 20.13 -1.78
CA LYS A 137 -8.11 19.47 -2.81
C LYS A 137 -8.30 17.97 -2.66
N PRO A 138 -8.34 17.17 -3.74
CA PRO A 138 -8.46 15.72 -3.63
C PRO A 138 -7.48 15.12 -2.62
N ILE A 139 -8.01 14.37 -1.66
CA ILE A 139 -7.21 13.69 -0.62
C ILE A 139 -7.09 12.21 -0.99
N ALA A 140 -5.85 11.70 -1.04
CA ALA A 140 -5.57 10.28 -1.26
C ALA A 140 -5.56 9.50 0.06
N MET A 141 -6.22 8.34 0.06
CA MET A 141 -6.13 7.29 1.06
C MET A 141 -5.51 6.05 0.42
N GLY A 142 -4.75 5.26 1.17
CA GLY A 142 -3.98 4.14 0.60
C GLY A 142 -2.57 4.50 0.17
N THR A 143 -1.98 5.53 0.77
CA THR A 143 -0.67 6.06 0.36
C THR A 143 0.48 5.40 1.11
N ASN A 144 0.47 5.46 2.45
CA ASN A 144 1.52 4.86 3.29
C ASN A 144 1.02 3.62 4.07
N THR A 145 -0.29 3.51 4.26
CA THR A 145 -0.97 2.34 4.80
C THR A 145 -2.24 2.06 4.00
N ASP A 146 -2.78 0.86 4.12
CA ASP A 146 -4.07 0.52 3.51
C ASP A 146 -5.22 0.97 4.44
N PRO A 147 -6.16 1.80 3.96
CA PRO A 147 -7.27 2.30 4.80
C PRO A 147 -8.22 1.18 5.23
N TYR A 148 -8.20 0.04 4.55
CA TYR A 148 -9.07 -1.11 4.77
C TYR A 148 -8.30 -2.35 5.25
N GLN A 149 -7.14 -2.15 5.87
CA GLN A 149 -6.39 -3.22 6.54
C GLN A 149 -7.22 -3.90 7.66
N PRO A 150 -6.87 -5.12 8.12
CA PRO A 150 -7.64 -5.84 9.13
C PRO A 150 -8.11 -5.03 10.35
N ALA A 151 -7.29 -4.16 10.94
CA ALA A 151 -7.65 -3.27 12.06
C ALA A 151 -8.89 -2.40 11.79
N GLU A 152 -9.15 -2.03 10.52
CA GLU A 152 -10.31 -1.22 10.11
C GLU A 152 -11.65 -1.92 10.37
N ARG A 153 -11.67 -3.26 10.51
CA ARG A 153 -12.89 -3.99 10.89
C ARG A 153 -13.39 -3.58 12.27
N LYS A 154 -12.46 -3.30 13.19
CA LYS A 154 -12.73 -2.91 14.58
C LYS A 154 -12.90 -1.40 14.71
N HIS A 155 -11.95 -0.62 14.20
CA HIS A 155 -11.85 0.81 14.48
C HIS A 155 -12.77 1.69 13.63
N LYS A 156 -13.11 1.25 12.41
CA LYS A 156 -14.00 1.99 11.50
C LYS A 156 -13.58 3.45 11.23
N LEU A 157 -12.27 3.77 11.34
CA LEU A 157 -11.76 5.13 11.16
C LEU A 157 -11.86 5.57 9.71
N THR A 158 -11.61 4.67 8.76
CA THR A 158 -11.80 4.98 7.33
C THR A 158 -13.25 5.28 7.06
N ARG A 159 -14.19 4.50 7.59
CA ARG A 159 -15.62 4.80 7.47
C ARG A 159 -15.96 6.18 8.03
N GLY A 160 -15.55 6.48 9.25
CA GLY A 160 -15.81 7.79 9.86
C GLY A 160 -15.18 8.94 9.08
N ILE A 161 -13.99 8.75 8.48
CA ILE A 161 -13.39 9.73 7.56
C ILE A 161 -14.28 9.92 6.33
N LEU A 162 -14.80 8.84 5.72
CA LEU A 162 -15.67 8.94 4.56
C LEU A 162 -17.01 9.61 4.88
N GLU A 163 -17.57 9.40 6.07
CA GLU A 163 -18.76 10.11 6.55
C GLU A 163 -18.49 11.63 6.62
N VAL A 164 -17.32 12.05 7.13
CA VAL A 164 -16.91 13.47 7.11
C VAL A 164 -16.72 14.00 5.69
N MET A 165 -16.11 13.21 4.81
CA MET A 165 -15.93 13.58 3.40
C MET A 165 -17.28 13.78 2.71
N LEU A 166 -18.28 12.95 3.00
CA LEU A 166 -19.63 13.10 2.46
C LEU A 166 -20.35 14.30 3.07
N GLU A 167 -20.33 14.46 4.40
CA GLU A 167 -20.91 15.59 5.14
C GLU A 167 -20.42 16.93 4.58
N THR A 168 -19.13 17.02 4.29
CA THR A 168 -18.47 18.24 3.80
C THR A 168 -18.32 18.30 2.29
N ARG A 169 -18.85 17.29 1.57
CA ARG A 169 -18.72 17.13 0.11
C ARG A 169 -17.28 17.29 -0.39
N HIS A 170 -16.33 16.74 0.35
CA HIS A 170 -14.92 16.82 0.09
C HIS A 170 -14.43 15.66 -0.80
N PRO A 171 -13.63 15.91 -1.86
CA PRO A 171 -13.18 14.86 -2.76
C PRO A 171 -12.12 13.92 -2.14
N VAL A 172 -12.25 12.62 -2.42
CA VAL A 172 -11.39 11.56 -1.91
C VAL A 172 -11.00 10.54 -3.01
N MET A 173 -9.74 10.09 -2.98
CA MET A 173 -9.22 9.02 -3.82
C MET A 173 -8.80 7.86 -2.94
N ILE A 174 -9.22 6.64 -3.25
CA ILE A 174 -8.93 5.48 -2.41
C ILE A 174 -8.13 4.46 -3.20
N THR A 175 -6.98 4.04 -2.67
CA THR A 175 -6.25 2.87 -3.17
C THR A 175 -6.25 1.78 -2.10
N THR A 176 -6.66 0.56 -2.43
CA THR A 176 -6.69 -0.55 -1.45
C THR A 176 -6.43 -1.92 -2.09
N LYS A 177 -6.01 -2.87 -1.27
CA LYS A 177 -5.94 -4.32 -1.56
C LYS A 177 -7.03 -5.12 -0.84
N SER A 178 -7.96 -4.44 -0.17
CA SER A 178 -8.94 -5.08 0.72
C SER A 178 -10.34 -5.03 0.14
N ALA A 179 -11.02 -6.17 0.13
CA ALA A 179 -12.43 -6.26 -0.22
C ALA A 179 -13.36 -5.67 0.87
N LEU A 180 -12.81 -5.27 2.02
CA LEU A 180 -13.57 -4.60 3.09
C LEU A 180 -14.16 -3.26 2.64
N ILE A 181 -13.62 -2.65 1.58
CA ILE A 181 -14.18 -1.43 0.97
C ILE A 181 -15.66 -1.59 0.58
N ALA A 182 -16.10 -2.79 0.24
CA ALA A 182 -17.51 -3.07 -0.09
C ALA A 182 -18.47 -2.83 1.09
N ARG A 183 -17.97 -2.77 2.34
CA ARG A 183 -18.77 -2.39 3.52
C ARG A 183 -19.32 -0.97 3.41
N ASP A 184 -18.56 -0.06 2.80
CA ASP A 184 -18.87 1.37 2.77
C ASP A 184 -19.47 1.82 1.43
N LEU A 185 -20.10 0.87 0.69
CA LEU A 185 -20.77 1.18 -0.59
C LEU A 185 -21.87 2.23 -0.43
N ASP A 186 -22.55 2.26 0.72
CA ASP A 186 -23.56 3.26 1.03
C ASP A 186 -23.00 4.68 0.91
N ILE A 187 -21.86 4.96 1.53
CA ILE A 187 -21.21 6.28 1.51
C ILE A 187 -20.54 6.53 0.15
N LEU A 188 -19.86 5.52 -0.40
CA LEU A 188 -19.10 5.65 -1.64
C LEU A 188 -20.01 5.92 -2.84
N THR A 189 -21.22 5.35 -2.86
CA THR A 189 -22.21 5.58 -3.93
C THR A 189 -22.69 7.03 -3.93
N GLU A 190 -22.96 7.61 -2.76
CA GLU A 190 -23.36 9.02 -2.63
C GLU A 190 -22.23 9.96 -3.08
N LEU A 191 -21.00 9.70 -2.64
CA LEU A 191 -19.82 10.47 -3.09
C LEU A 191 -19.63 10.34 -4.61
N ALA A 192 -19.89 9.18 -5.20
CA ALA A 192 -19.76 8.96 -6.64
C ALA A 192 -20.81 9.74 -7.43
N GLY A 193 -22.06 9.77 -6.95
CA GLY A 193 -23.14 10.58 -7.54
C GLY A 193 -22.82 12.08 -7.56
N LEU A 194 -21.98 12.55 -6.62
CA LEU A 194 -21.49 13.93 -6.56
C LEU A 194 -20.19 14.16 -7.32
N GLY A 195 -19.57 13.13 -7.91
CA GLY A 195 -18.27 13.23 -8.58
C GLY A 195 -17.10 13.49 -7.62
N LEU A 196 -17.20 13.00 -6.38
CA LEU A 196 -16.26 13.26 -5.29
C LEU A 196 -15.37 12.05 -4.94
N VAL A 197 -15.63 10.85 -5.49
CA VAL A 197 -14.80 9.67 -5.21
C VAL A 197 -14.36 8.94 -6.48
N LYS A 198 -13.15 8.38 -6.41
CA LYS A 198 -12.68 7.33 -7.30
C LYS A 198 -11.86 6.32 -6.54
N VAL A 199 -11.92 5.07 -6.97
CA VAL A 199 -11.29 3.93 -6.28
C VAL A 199 -10.32 3.21 -7.19
N ALA A 200 -9.18 2.80 -6.65
CA ALA A 200 -8.19 1.95 -7.29
C ALA A 200 -7.98 0.67 -6.48
N MET A 201 -8.31 -0.47 -7.08
CA MET A 201 -8.08 -1.78 -6.48
C MET A 201 -6.74 -2.35 -6.96
N SER A 202 -5.83 -2.62 -6.04
CA SER A 202 -4.53 -3.22 -6.33
C SER A 202 -4.63 -4.75 -6.45
N VAL A 203 -4.39 -5.28 -7.65
CA VAL A 203 -4.32 -6.72 -7.95
C VAL A 203 -2.93 -7.03 -8.48
N THR A 204 -2.14 -7.77 -7.69
CA THR A 204 -0.72 -8.03 -8.02
C THR A 204 -0.49 -9.39 -8.67
N SER A 205 -1.37 -10.34 -8.46
CA SER A 205 -1.36 -11.67 -9.07
C SER A 205 -2.77 -12.23 -9.00
N MET A 206 -3.12 -13.04 -9.98
CA MET A 206 -4.31 -13.89 -10.05
C MET A 206 -4.07 -15.24 -9.37
N ASP A 207 -2.82 -15.63 -9.15
CA ASP A 207 -2.47 -16.82 -8.38
C ASP A 207 -2.59 -16.55 -6.87
N HIS A 208 -3.56 -17.22 -6.25
CA HIS A 208 -3.79 -17.17 -4.82
C HIS A 208 -2.57 -17.63 -3.99
N LYS A 209 -1.76 -18.58 -4.49
CA LYS A 209 -0.55 -19.04 -3.79
C LYS A 209 0.52 -17.96 -3.79
N LEU A 210 0.77 -17.33 -4.93
CA LEU A 210 1.71 -16.22 -5.04
C LEU A 210 1.25 -14.99 -4.23
N SER A 211 -0.03 -14.61 -4.33
CA SER A 211 -0.60 -13.51 -3.55
C SER A 211 -0.43 -13.75 -2.04
N ARG A 212 -0.76 -14.95 -1.52
CA ARG A 212 -0.56 -15.28 -0.09
C ARG A 212 0.90 -15.24 0.35
N LYS A 213 1.87 -15.53 -0.53
CA LYS A 213 3.30 -15.37 -0.21
C LYS A 213 3.70 -13.90 -0.15
N MET A 214 3.25 -13.09 -1.10
CA MET A 214 3.68 -11.69 -1.22
C MET A 214 2.98 -10.75 -0.23
N GLU A 215 1.70 -10.98 0.04
CA GLU A 215 0.75 -10.08 0.71
C GLU A 215 -0.23 -10.90 1.59
N PRO A 216 0.30 -11.59 2.62
CA PRO A 216 -0.34 -12.72 3.31
C PRO A 216 -1.69 -12.41 3.98
N ARG A 217 -1.93 -11.16 4.37
CA ARG A 217 -3.17 -10.74 5.05
C ARG A 217 -4.02 -9.78 4.22
N ALA A 218 -3.65 -9.52 2.98
CA ALA A 218 -4.51 -8.82 2.03
C ALA A 218 -5.64 -9.74 1.55
N SER A 219 -6.69 -9.17 0.96
CA SER A 219 -7.78 -9.98 0.40
C SER A 219 -7.29 -10.85 -0.76
N SER A 220 -7.87 -12.03 -0.97
CA SER A 220 -7.49 -12.89 -2.10
C SER A 220 -7.75 -12.18 -3.45
N PRO A 221 -7.04 -12.57 -4.54
CA PRO A 221 -7.27 -11.98 -5.86
C PRO A 221 -8.74 -12.02 -6.30
N ALA A 222 -9.42 -13.15 -6.09
CA ALA A 222 -10.84 -13.31 -6.40
C ALA A 222 -11.73 -12.32 -5.60
N ARG A 223 -11.44 -12.11 -4.31
CA ARG A 223 -12.18 -11.14 -3.49
C ARG A 223 -11.94 -9.70 -3.93
N ARG A 224 -10.74 -9.37 -4.44
CA ARG A 224 -10.45 -8.02 -4.96
C ARG A 224 -11.16 -7.77 -6.29
N LEU A 225 -11.21 -8.76 -7.16
CA LEU A 225 -12.00 -8.70 -8.40
C LEU A 225 -13.48 -8.54 -8.11
N GLU A 226 -14.00 -9.30 -7.14
CA GLU A 226 -15.39 -9.13 -6.68
C GLU A 226 -15.65 -7.73 -6.12
N ALA A 227 -14.70 -7.15 -5.39
CA ALA A 227 -14.82 -5.77 -4.93
C ALA A 227 -14.84 -4.77 -6.10
N ILE A 228 -14.06 -4.98 -7.16
CA ILE A 228 -14.13 -4.17 -8.39
C ILE A 228 -15.53 -4.24 -8.99
N ARG A 229 -16.11 -5.43 -9.09
CA ARG A 229 -17.46 -5.66 -9.59
C ARG A 229 -18.50 -4.86 -8.81
N LEU A 230 -18.50 -5.03 -7.49
CA LEU A 230 -19.45 -4.37 -6.59
C LEU A 230 -19.32 -2.83 -6.65
N LEU A 231 -18.09 -2.31 -6.70
CA LEU A 231 -17.86 -0.87 -6.83
C LEU A 231 -18.36 -0.34 -8.19
N SER A 232 -18.07 -1.06 -9.28
CA SER A 232 -18.49 -0.68 -10.62
C SER A 232 -20.00 -0.71 -10.79
N GLU A 233 -20.68 -1.74 -10.27
CA GLU A 233 -22.15 -1.85 -10.31
C GLU A 233 -22.83 -0.75 -9.51
N ALA A 234 -22.20 -0.27 -8.44
CA ALA A 234 -22.66 0.88 -7.66
C ALA A 234 -22.35 2.24 -8.34
N GLY A 235 -21.80 2.25 -9.56
CA GLY A 235 -21.48 3.47 -10.30
C GLY A 235 -20.22 4.20 -9.83
N ILE A 236 -19.38 3.57 -8.99
CA ILE A 236 -18.16 4.18 -8.47
C ILE A 236 -17.04 4.06 -9.52
N PRO A 237 -16.41 5.18 -9.96
CA PRO A 237 -15.30 5.12 -10.91
C PRO A 237 -14.14 4.29 -10.37
N THR A 238 -13.95 3.11 -10.95
CA THR A 238 -13.03 2.09 -10.42
C THR A 238 -11.91 1.77 -11.41
N ALA A 239 -10.68 1.77 -10.91
CA ALA A 239 -9.49 1.39 -11.65
C ALA A 239 -8.84 0.13 -11.07
N ILE A 240 -8.15 -0.62 -11.94
CA ILE A 240 -7.32 -1.75 -11.53
C ILE A 240 -5.84 -1.37 -11.56
N PHE A 241 -5.14 -1.61 -10.44
CA PHE A 241 -3.72 -1.33 -10.33
C PHE A 241 -2.93 -2.64 -10.34
N ALA A 242 -2.20 -2.89 -11.42
CA ALA A 242 -1.23 -3.97 -11.55
C ALA A 242 0.10 -3.53 -10.91
N SER A 243 0.11 -3.41 -9.56
CA SER A 243 1.19 -2.72 -8.84
C SER A 243 1.57 -3.38 -7.50
N PRO A 244 2.84 -3.82 -7.32
CA PRO A 244 3.94 -3.74 -8.28
C PRO A 244 3.92 -4.89 -9.30
N MET A 245 4.42 -4.62 -10.49
CA MET A 245 4.95 -5.65 -11.38
C MET A 245 6.40 -5.95 -10.99
N ILE A 246 6.66 -7.23 -10.73
CA ILE A 246 7.92 -7.80 -10.25
C ILE A 246 8.46 -8.67 -11.39
N PRO A 247 9.63 -8.31 -11.97
CA PRO A 247 10.24 -9.07 -13.05
C PRO A 247 10.37 -10.56 -12.73
N ALA A 248 9.95 -11.42 -13.65
CA ALA A 248 10.00 -12.88 -13.56
C ALA A 248 9.29 -13.51 -12.33
N ILE A 249 8.40 -12.76 -11.66
CA ILE A 249 7.60 -13.25 -10.52
C ILE A 249 6.10 -13.16 -10.81
N ASN A 250 5.58 -11.99 -11.18
CA ASN A 250 4.16 -11.80 -11.50
C ASN A 250 3.92 -11.00 -12.79
N ASP A 251 4.96 -10.50 -13.45
CA ASP A 251 4.86 -9.67 -14.64
C ASP A 251 4.37 -10.43 -15.89
N MET A 252 4.43 -11.76 -15.87
CA MET A 252 3.77 -12.61 -16.88
C MET A 252 2.23 -12.58 -16.77
N GLU A 253 1.69 -12.13 -15.63
CA GLU A 253 0.24 -12.06 -15.39
C GLU A 253 -0.37 -10.71 -15.79
N LEU A 254 0.45 -9.73 -16.19
CA LEU A 254 0.04 -8.35 -16.44
C LEU A 254 -1.24 -8.25 -17.28
N GLU A 255 -1.23 -8.84 -18.49
CA GLU A 255 -2.38 -8.77 -19.40
C GLU A 255 -3.61 -9.47 -18.83
N ARG A 256 -3.41 -10.57 -18.11
CA ARG A 256 -4.50 -11.34 -17.47
C ARG A 256 -5.13 -10.57 -16.31
N ILE A 257 -4.33 -9.85 -15.54
CA ILE A 257 -4.82 -8.97 -14.46
C ILE A 257 -5.70 -7.88 -15.06
N LEU A 258 -5.24 -7.22 -16.13
CA LEU A 258 -6.00 -6.16 -16.81
C LEU A 258 -7.32 -6.67 -17.40
N ASP A 259 -7.28 -7.80 -18.11
CA ASP A 259 -8.45 -8.47 -18.66
C ASP A 259 -9.47 -8.80 -17.56
N ALA A 260 -9.02 -9.42 -16.47
CA ALA A 260 -9.87 -9.74 -15.33
C ALA A 260 -10.46 -8.49 -14.67
N GLY A 261 -9.69 -7.41 -14.53
CA GLY A 261 -10.19 -6.15 -14.02
C GLY A 261 -11.27 -5.55 -14.90
N LYS A 262 -11.06 -5.54 -16.23
CA LYS A 262 -12.04 -5.06 -17.20
C LYS A 262 -13.33 -5.90 -17.14
N ALA A 263 -13.21 -7.22 -17.05
CA ALA A 263 -14.35 -8.12 -16.93
C ALA A 263 -15.21 -7.87 -15.68
N GLN A 264 -14.64 -7.24 -14.64
CA GLN A 264 -15.38 -6.83 -13.43
C GLN A 264 -15.80 -5.34 -13.46
N GLY A 265 -15.65 -4.63 -14.58
CA GLY A 265 -16.11 -3.25 -14.70
C GLY A 265 -15.08 -2.18 -14.36
N ALA A 266 -13.79 -2.52 -14.17
CA ALA A 266 -12.76 -1.49 -14.12
C ALA A 266 -12.75 -0.69 -15.44
N ILE A 267 -12.65 0.64 -15.33
CA ILE A 267 -12.65 1.56 -16.48
C ILE A 267 -11.26 2.10 -16.82
N SER A 268 -10.32 1.98 -15.87
CA SER A 268 -8.96 2.49 -16.01
C SER A 268 -7.97 1.51 -15.41
N ALA A 269 -6.72 1.57 -15.86
CA ALA A 269 -5.64 0.77 -15.30
C ALA A 269 -4.36 1.56 -15.08
N GLN A 270 -3.58 1.17 -14.08
CA GLN A 270 -2.22 1.66 -13.86
C GLN A 270 -1.29 0.50 -13.50
N MET A 271 0.00 0.69 -13.77
CA MET A 271 1.07 -0.23 -13.45
C MET A 271 2.24 0.53 -12.85
N ILE A 272 2.83 -0.02 -11.79
CA ILE A 272 4.08 0.44 -11.20
C ILE A 272 5.07 -0.72 -11.22
N LEU A 273 6.29 -0.48 -11.69
CA LEU A 273 7.38 -1.43 -11.58
C LEU A 273 7.87 -1.47 -10.11
N LEU A 274 8.28 -2.65 -9.64
CA LEU A 274 8.79 -2.87 -8.28
C LEU A 274 9.77 -1.76 -7.83
N ARG A 275 9.58 -1.29 -6.59
CA ARG A 275 10.43 -0.28 -5.94
C ARG A 275 11.01 -0.87 -4.67
N LEU A 276 12.31 -0.67 -4.46
CA LEU A 276 13.04 -1.19 -3.30
C LEU A 276 13.75 -0.06 -2.51
N PRO A 277 13.02 0.97 -2.04
CA PRO A 277 13.64 2.03 -1.25
C PRO A 277 14.10 1.52 0.11
N GLY A 278 15.29 1.95 0.54
CA GLY A 278 15.81 1.67 1.89
C GLY A 278 15.81 0.19 2.23
N GLU A 279 15.28 -0.13 3.41
CA GLU A 279 15.22 -1.46 4.02
C GLU A 279 14.35 -2.45 3.21
N VAL A 280 13.44 -1.96 2.36
CA VAL A 280 12.58 -2.80 1.52
C VAL A 280 13.40 -3.71 0.61
N ARG A 281 14.56 -3.24 0.15
CA ARG A 281 15.49 -4.05 -0.64
C ARG A 281 15.83 -5.35 0.07
N ASP A 282 16.18 -5.27 1.34
CA ASP A 282 16.63 -6.41 2.12
C ASP A 282 15.45 -7.33 2.47
N VAL A 283 14.32 -6.75 2.88
CA VAL A 283 13.07 -7.50 3.14
C VAL A 283 12.62 -8.29 1.91
N PHE A 284 12.64 -7.66 0.73
CA PHE A 284 12.26 -8.31 -0.52
C PHE A 284 13.27 -9.39 -0.94
N ARG A 285 14.57 -9.14 -0.78
CA ARG A 285 15.63 -10.11 -1.08
C ARG A 285 15.53 -11.36 -0.20
N GLU A 286 15.28 -11.21 1.09
CA GLU A 286 15.05 -12.32 2.02
C GLU A 286 13.79 -13.11 1.66
N TRP A 287 12.70 -12.40 1.33
CA TRP A 287 11.48 -13.02 0.83
C TRP A 287 11.71 -13.85 -0.44
N LEU A 288 12.46 -13.29 -1.40
CA LEU A 288 12.79 -13.95 -2.64
C LEU A 288 13.67 -15.19 -2.41
N LEU A 289 14.64 -15.10 -1.51
CA LEU A 289 15.49 -16.23 -1.11
C LEU A 289 14.67 -17.37 -0.50
N ARG A 290 13.70 -17.04 0.37
CA ARG A 290 12.85 -18.04 1.01
C ARG A 290 11.89 -18.73 0.03
N HIS A 291 11.30 -17.98 -0.89
CA HIS A 291 10.19 -18.47 -1.71
C HIS A 291 10.57 -18.87 -3.14
N PHE A 292 11.66 -18.31 -3.68
CA PHE A 292 12.15 -18.51 -5.04
C PHE A 292 13.70 -18.52 -5.10
N PRO A 293 14.38 -19.39 -4.31
CA PRO A 293 15.84 -19.39 -4.16
C PRO A 293 16.59 -19.57 -5.49
N ASP A 294 15.98 -20.29 -6.43
CA ASP A 294 16.47 -20.55 -7.78
C ASP A 294 16.40 -19.32 -8.70
N ARG A 295 15.48 -18.38 -8.43
CA ARG A 295 15.24 -17.18 -9.25
C ARG A 295 15.86 -15.91 -8.68
N VAL A 296 16.41 -15.93 -7.46
CA VAL A 296 16.97 -14.74 -6.78
C VAL A 296 17.87 -13.91 -7.68
N ARG A 297 18.90 -14.55 -8.26
CA ARG A 297 19.87 -13.86 -9.12
C ARG A 297 19.23 -13.27 -10.37
N HIS A 298 18.33 -14.02 -11.01
CA HIS A 298 17.69 -13.59 -12.25
C HIS A 298 16.78 -12.38 -12.01
N VAL A 299 15.90 -12.46 -11.02
CA VAL A 299 14.99 -11.37 -10.66
C VAL A 299 15.75 -10.11 -10.27
N LEU A 300 16.78 -10.23 -9.41
CA LEU A 300 17.58 -9.07 -9.00
C LEU A 300 18.41 -8.49 -10.15
N SER A 301 18.88 -9.32 -11.09
CA SER A 301 19.53 -8.83 -12.31
C SER A 301 18.56 -7.97 -13.12
N LEU A 302 17.34 -8.46 -13.38
CA LEU A 302 16.33 -7.71 -14.12
C LEU A 302 15.94 -6.41 -13.40
N VAL A 303 15.78 -6.44 -12.07
CA VAL A 303 15.52 -5.23 -11.28
C VAL A 303 16.65 -4.20 -11.49
N ARG A 304 17.92 -4.63 -11.41
CA ARG A 304 19.07 -3.75 -11.64
C ARG A 304 19.16 -3.22 -13.06
N ASP A 305 18.84 -4.07 -14.05
CA ASP A 305 18.79 -3.67 -15.46
C ASP A 305 17.77 -2.55 -15.69
N THR A 306 16.67 -2.54 -14.92
CA THR A 306 15.69 -1.44 -14.97
C THR A 306 16.10 -0.16 -14.23
N ARG A 307 17.30 -0.11 -13.63
CA ARG A 307 17.75 0.94 -12.70
C ARG A 307 19.23 1.30 -12.86
N GLY A 308 19.77 1.12 -14.07
CA GLY A 308 21.17 1.47 -14.36
C GLY A 308 22.18 0.72 -13.48
N GLY A 309 21.89 -0.54 -13.13
CA GLY A 309 22.74 -1.41 -12.32
C GLY A 309 22.53 -1.31 -10.80
N LYS A 310 21.66 -0.42 -10.32
CA LYS A 310 21.33 -0.24 -8.89
C LYS A 310 20.12 -1.09 -8.48
N ASP A 311 19.97 -1.42 -7.20
CA ASP A 311 18.74 -2.10 -6.73
C ASP A 311 17.52 -1.15 -6.70
N TYR A 312 17.76 0.17 -6.60
CA TYR A 312 16.73 1.20 -6.62
C TYR A 312 17.28 2.54 -7.11
N ASP A 313 16.42 3.29 -7.79
CA ASP A 313 16.65 4.67 -8.22
C ASP A 313 15.53 5.55 -7.66
N SER A 314 15.89 6.61 -6.94
CA SER A 314 14.97 7.53 -6.28
C SER A 314 14.60 8.74 -7.14
N ARG A 315 15.24 8.93 -8.30
CA ARG A 315 14.95 10.06 -9.20
C ARG A 315 13.47 10.09 -9.60
N TRP A 316 12.91 11.28 -9.63
CA TRP A 316 11.56 11.51 -10.17
C TRP A 316 11.52 11.13 -11.65
N GLY A 317 10.33 10.76 -12.13
CA GLY A 317 10.07 10.27 -13.47
C GLY A 317 10.47 8.81 -13.69
N THR A 318 11.56 8.33 -13.09
CA THR A 318 12.08 6.97 -13.34
C THR A 318 11.79 5.97 -12.23
N ARG A 319 11.63 6.42 -10.97
CA ARG A 319 11.50 5.50 -9.82
C ARG A 319 10.30 4.55 -9.89
N MET A 320 9.23 4.90 -10.60
CA MET A 320 8.02 4.06 -10.76
C MET A 320 7.99 3.27 -12.06
N THR A 321 8.67 3.74 -13.10
CA THR A 321 8.63 3.15 -14.46
C THR A 321 9.84 2.28 -14.75
N GLY A 322 11.01 2.63 -14.20
CA GLY A 322 12.31 2.10 -14.62
C GLY A 322 12.80 2.67 -15.95
N GLU A 323 14.00 2.23 -16.33
CA GLU A 323 14.68 2.55 -17.60
C GLU A 323 15.18 1.27 -18.29
N GLY A 324 15.71 1.38 -19.51
CA GLY A 324 16.28 0.24 -20.24
C GLY A 324 15.27 -0.67 -20.96
N PRO A 325 15.76 -1.71 -21.65
CA PRO A 325 14.93 -2.54 -22.54
C PRO A 325 13.80 -3.28 -21.82
N TYR A 326 14.06 -3.82 -20.63
CA TYR A 326 13.06 -4.58 -19.88
C TYR A 326 11.90 -3.71 -19.40
N ALA A 327 12.19 -2.55 -18.80
CA ALA A 327 11.16 -1.59 -18.40
C ALA A 327 10.36 -1.08 -19.60
N THR A 328 11.03 -0.84 -20.73
CA THR A 328 10.39 -0.42 -21.98
C THR A 328 9.44 -1.49 -22.50
N LEU A 329 9.87 -2.76 -22.54
CA LEU A 329 9.03 -3.88 -22.94
C LEU A 329 7.80 -4.02 -22.03
N LEU A 330 8.00 -3.95 -20.72
CA LEU A 330 6.90 -4.06 -19.75
C LEU A 330 5.88 -2.93 -19.91
N ARG A 331 6.35 -1.69 -20.14
CA ARG A 331 5.48 -0.54 -20.43
C ARG A 331 4.71 -0.73 -21.74
N GLN A 332 5.37 -1.17 -22.81
CA GLN A 332 4.70 -1.43 -24.09
C GLN A 332 3.65 -2.54 -23.98
N ARG A 333 3.92 -3.60 -23.21
CA ARG A 333 2.95 -4.65 -22.89
C ARG A 333 1.73 -4.08 -22.16
N PHE A 334 1.97 -3.26 -21.14
CA PHE A 334 0.91 -2.59 -20.39
C PHE A 334 0.07 -1.68 -21.28
N GLU A 335 0.69 -0.78 -22.05
CA GLU A 335 -0.02 0.16 -22.93
C GLU A 335 -0.88 -0.57 -23.97
N LYS A 336 -0.32 -1.59 -24.64
CA LYS A 336 -1.07 -2.41 -25.61
C LYS A 336 -2.23 -3.16 -24.97
N ALA A 337 -2.05 -3.70 -23.77
CA ALA A 337 -3.11 -4.40 -23.06
C ALA A 337 -4.20 -3.44 -22.58
N ARG A 338 -3.81 -2.27 -22.06
CA ARG A 338 -4.73 -1.23 -21.59
C ARG A 338 -5.60 -0.71 -22.73
N ASP A 339 -5.01 -0.49 -23.90
CA ASP A 339 -5.73 -0.15 -25.14
C ASP A 339 -6.67 -1.28 -25.58
N ARG A 340 -6.13 -2.49 -25.73
CA ARG A 340 -6.89 -3.68 -26.15
C ARG A 340 -8.14 -3.93 -25.30
N TYR A 341 -8.05 -3.75 -23.99
CA TYR A 341 -9.17 -4.00 -23.06
C TYR A 341 -10.04 -2.76 -22.80
N GLY A 342 -9.75 -1.61 -23.42
CA GLY A 342 -10.53 -0.38 -23.23
C GLY A 342 -10.47 0.13 -21.79
N LEU A 343 -9.26 0.15 -21.22
CA LEU A 343 -8.92 0.65 -19.88
C LEU A 343 -8.23 2.03 -19.93
N GLU A 344 -8.44 2.76 -21.03
CA GLU A 344 -7.85 4.08 -21.31
C GLU A 344 -8.67 5.24 -20.71
N ALA A 345 -9.79 4.96 -20.04
CA ALA A 345 -10.61 6.03 -19.49
C ALA A 345 -9.80 6.86 -18.49
N LYS A 346 -9.71 8.17 -18.74
CA LYS A 346 -9.22 9.12 -17.75
C LYS A 346 -10.26 9.17 -16.66
N LEU A 347 -9.92 8.72 -15.45
CA LEU A 347 -10.76 8.96 -14.29
C LEU A 347 -10.95 10.47 -14.17
N ALA A 348 -12.19 10.94 -14.27
CA ALA A 348 -12.52 12.36 -14.26
C ALA A 348 -11.89 13.06 -13.06
N GLY A 349 -11.58 14.35 -13.23
CA GLY A 349 -11.19 15.20 -12.12
C GLY A 349 -12.29 15.18 -11.06
N LEU A 350 -11.91 15.04 -9.78
CA LEU A 350 -12.88 15.10 -8.69
C LEU A 350 -13.28 16.56 -8.45
N ARG A 351 -14.55 16.78 -8.18
CA ARG A 351 -15.09 18.11 -7.89
C ARG A 351 -14.53 18.67 -6.60
N THR A 352 -14.20 19.96 -6.60
CA THR A 352 -13.75 20.72 -5.42
C THR A 352 -14.66 21.90 -5.11
N ASP A 353 -15.61 22.19 -5.99
CA ASP A 353 -16.55 23.31 -5.91
C ASP A 353 -17.73 23.07 -4.96
N LEU A 354 -17.96 21.82 -4.55
CA LEU A 354 -19.06 21.42 -3.67
C LEU A 354 -18.76 21.52 -2.18
N PHE A 355 -17.51 21.79 -1.79
CA PHE A 355 -17.08 21.71 -0.41
C PHE A 355 -17.84 22.67 0.50
N GLU A 356 -18.36 22.14 1.60
CA GLU A 356 -19.00 22.89 2.67
C GLU A 356 -18.24 22.63 3.98
N ALA A 357 -17.72 23.70 4.59
CA ALA A 357 -16.99 23.56 5.85
C ALA A 357 -17.93 23.07 6.96
N PRO A 358 -17.47 22.13 7.82
CA PRO A 358 -18.31 21.59 8.88
C PRO A 358 -18.63 22.66 9.91
N LYS A 359 -19.85 22.64 10.45
CA LYS A 359 -20.23 23.49 11.59
C LYS A 359 -19.65 22.86 12.85
N LEU A 360 -18.65 23.50 13.44
CA LEU A 360 -18.21 23.12 14.78
C LEU A 360 -19.27 23.60 15.76
N GLU A 361 -19.84 22.69 16.56
CA GLU A 361 -20.65 23.09 17.71
C GLU A 361 -19.81 24.01 18.59
N SER A 362 -20.27 25.24 18.77
CA SER A 362 -19.62 26.17 19.67
C SER A 362 -19.72 25.60 21.08
N LYS A 363 -18.59 25.26 21.71
CA LYS A 363 -18.52 25.01 23.16
C LYS A 363 -18.92 26.23 24.01
N GLN A 364 -19.26 27.34 23.37
CA GLN A 364 -19.82 28.52 23.99
C GLN A 364 -21.34 28.40 23.91
N MET A 365 -21.97 28.10 25.06
CA MET A 365 -23.41 28.27 25.21
C MET A 365 -23.75 29.71 24.81
N SER A 366 -24.72 29.89 23.92
CA SER A 366 -25.24 31.22 23.59
C SER A 366 -25.83 31.82 24.86
N LEU A 367 -25.12 32.76 25.47
CA LEU A 367 -25.67 33.63 26.50
C LEU A 367 -26.46 34.73 25.81
N PHE A 368 -27.66 34.41 25.31
CA PHE A 368 -28.72 35.38 25.01
C PHE A 368 -30.08 34.72 25.16
#